data_AF-A0A977Q3Y7-F1
#
_entry.id   AF-A0A977Q3Y7-F1
#
_cell.length_a   1.000
_cell.length_b   1.000
_cell.length_c   1.000
_cell.angle_alpha   90.00
_cell.angle_beta   90.00
_cell.angle_gamma   90.00
#
_symmetry.space_group_name_H-M   'P 1'
#
loop_
_entity.id
_entity.type
_entity.pdbx_description
1 polymer ?
#
loop_
_entity_poly.entity_id
_entity_poly.type
_entity_poly.pdbx_seq_one_letter_code
_entity_poly.pdbx_strand_id
1 'polypeptide(L)'
;MKNKKSIFLGLALILPVAIFIFLKLFGKNKFDIPVYYKNGVDSVCVTNKSKPFEVDESLIKSIDWKNQPALLTFAPSEKELENFKHVWQEIKTSEVTSVYLAADSTQWRDCLLLMRDPWKTVLVDTDRHIRGYYNLSSREETDRLIVELQILLEQY
;
A
#
# COMPACT_ATOMS: atom_id res chain seq x y z
N MET A 1 22.11 6.94 -55.14
CA MET A 1 21.03 7.74 -54.49
C MET A 1 19.71 6.97 -54.26
N LYS A 2 19.35 5.97 -55.08
CA LYS A 2 18.11 5.15 -54.90
C LYS A 2 18.09 4.36 -53.57
N ASN A 3 19.22 3.82 -53.14
CA ASN A 3 19.29 2.95 -51.96
C ASN A 3 19.06 3.74 -50.65
N LYS A 4 19.58 4.97 -50.55
CA LYS A 4 19.37 5.84 -49.38
C LYS A 4 17.90 6.24 -49.23
N LYS A 5 17.20 6.54 -50.33
CA LYS A 5 15.76 6.88 -50.31
C LYS A 5 14.90 5.72 -49.82
N SER A 6 15.21 4.49 -50.25
CA SER A 6 14.48 3.30 -49.79
C SER A 6 14.73 3.00 -48.30
N ILE A 7 15.93 3.28 -47.79
CA ILE A 7 16.25 3.14 -46.36
C ILE A 7 15.44 4.14 -45.53
N PHE A 8 15.40 5.42 -45.92
CA PHE A 8 14.61 6.43 -45.21
C PHE A 8 13.11 6.09 -45.23
N LEU A 9 12.59 5.58 -46.36
CA LEU A 9 11.19 5.19 -46.47
C LEU A 9 10.84 3.98 -45.59
N GLY A 10 11.69 2.96 -45.57
CA GLY A 10 11.52 1.80 -44.70
C GLY A 10 11.59 2.18 -43.23
N LEU A 11 12.56 3.03 -42.84
CA LEU A 11 12.70 3.52 -41.48
C LEU A 11 11.48 4.35 -41.05
N ALA A 12 10.96 5.23 -41.91
CA ALA A 12 9.78 6.03 -41.62
C ALA A 12 8.51 5.17 -41.36
N LEU A 13 8.43 3.99 -41.96
CA LEU A 13 7.32 3.06 -41.75
C LEU A 13 7.51 2.16 -40.52
N ILE A 14 8.75 1.76 -40.23
CA ILE A 14 9.08 0.88 -39.08
C ILE A 14 9.08 1.66 -37.76
N LEU A 15 9.54 2.92 -37.76
CA LEU A 15 9.63 3.75 -36.57
C LEU A 15 8.31 3.83 -35.76
N PRO A 16 7.13 4.14 -36.34
CA PRO A 16 5.88 4.21 -35.58
C PRO A 16 5.47 2.85 -34.98
N VAL A 17 5.72 1.75 -35.69
CA VAL A 17 5.43 0.40 -35.20
C VAL A 17 6.35 0.04 -34.03
N ALA A 18 7.64 0.37 -34.14
CA ALA A 18 8.61 0.17 -33.07
C ALA A 18 8.26 1.00 -31.82
N ILE A 19 7.85 2.26 -31.99
CA ILE A 19 7.37 3.11 -30.88
C ILE A 19 6.14 2.48 -30.23
N PHE A 20 5.16 2.01 -31.00
CA PHE A 20 3.96 1.37 -30.46
C PHE A 20 4.28 0.10 -29.65
N ILE A 21 5.16 -0.76 -30.17
CA ILE A 21 5.59 -1.98 -29.47
C ILE A 21 6.36 -1.62 -28.20
N PHE A 22 7.28 -0.64 -28.28
CA PHE A 22 8.02 -0.15 -27.13
C PHE A 22 7.08 0.35 -26.04
N LEU A 23 6.12 1.21 -26.37
CA LEU A 23 5.13 1.71 -25.41
C LEU A 23 4.26 0.59 -24.85
N LYS A 24 3.94 -0.46 -25.63
CA LYS A 24 3.16 -1.60 -25.13
C LYS A 24 3.94 -2.52 -24.18
N LEU A 25 5.26 -2.66 -24.39
CA LEU A 25 6.12 -3.47 -23.53
C LEU A 25 6.52 -2.71 -22.25
N PHE A 26 6.87 -1.43 -22.37
CA PHE A 26 7.41 -0.62 -21.28
C PHE A 26 6.38 0.33 -20.65
N GLY A 27 5.16 0.42 -21.18
CA GLY A 27 4.09 1.30 -20.66
C GLY A 27 3.38 0.80 -19.41
N LYS A 28 3.83 -0.32 -18.81
CA LYS A 28 3.32 -0.79 -17.52
C LYS A 28 4.19 -0.20 -16.40
N ASN A 29 3.79 0.94 -15.87
CA ASN A 29 4.41 1.49 -14.66
C ASN A 29 3.92 0.72 -13.43
N LYS A 30 4.84 0.03 -12.75
CA LYS A 30 4.59 -0.50 -11.41
C LYS A 30 4.85 0.63 -10.42
N PHE A 31 3.83 1.03 -9.67
CA PHE A 31 3.98 1.98 -8.58
C PHE A 31 4.67 1.27 -7.40
N ASP A 32 5.61 1.95 -6.75
CA ASP A 32 6.18 1.48 -5.50
C ASP A 32 5.48 2.19 -4.34
N ILE A 33 5.07 1.44 -3.32
CA ILE A 33 4.36 2.00 -2.17
C ILE A 33 5.41 2.47 -1.16
N PRO A 34 5.39 3.74 -0.74
CA PRO A 34 6.42 4.25 0.16
C PRO A 34 6.40 3.54 1.51
N VAL A 35 7.59 3.27 2.04
CA VAL A 35 7.78 2.89 3.45
C VAL A 35 7.75 4.16 4.29
N TYR A 36 6.77 4.26 5.19
CA TYR A 36 6.64 5.42 6.08
C TYR A 36 7.77 5.40 7.11
N TYR A 37 8.21 6.60 7.51
CA TYR A 37 9.27 6.77 8.51
C TYR A 37 10.58 6.02 8.19
N LYS A 38 11.01 6.05 6.92
CA LYS A 38 12.25 5.41 6.45
C LYS A 38 13.50 5.81 7.25
N ASN A 39 13.53 7.01 7.79
CA ASN A 39 14.65 7.52 8.58
C ASN A 39 14.49 7.27 10.09
N GLY A 40 13.51 6.45 10.48
CA GLY A 40 13.09 6.24 11.86
C GLY A 40 12.20 7.37 12.38
N VAL A 41 11.84 7.25 13.65
CA VAL A 41 10.93 8.17 14.35
C VAL A 41 11.62 8.63 15.62
N ASP A 42 11.71 9.95 15.80
CA ASP A 42 12.16 10.51 17.07
C ASP A 42 10.94 10.96 17.87
N SER A 43 10.36 9.99 18.59
CA SER A 43 9.22 10.22 19.47
C SER A 43 9.49 9.62 20.84
N VAL A 44 9.08 10.33 21.89
CA VAL A 44 9.19 9.87 23.29
C VAL A 44 8.33 8.63 23.52
N CYS A 45 7.27 8.45 22.72
CA CYS A 45 6.34 7.36 22.89
C CYS A 45 6.75 6.06 22.17
N VAL A 46 7.81 6.10 21.35
CA VAL A 46 8.31 4.94 20.62
C VAL A 46 9.63 4.50 21.24
N THR A 47 9.66 3.27 21.73
CA THR A 47 10.87 2.62 22.25
C THR A 47 11.80 2.16 21.11
N ASN A 48 11.21 1.69 20.01
CA ASN A 48 11.94 1.22 18.83
C ASN A 48 12.38 2.37 17.91
N LYS A 49 13.68 2.70 17.92
CA LYS A 49 14.29 3.72 17.04
C LYS A 49 14.88 3.13 15.76
N SER A 50 14.35 2.00 15.26
CA SER A 50 14.81 1.37 14.03
C SER A 50 14.69 2.32 12.82
N LYS A 51 15.52 2.05 11.81
CA LYS A 51 15.54 2.76 10.53
C LYS A 51 15.59 1.75 9.40
N PRO A 52 14.52 1.59 8.59
CA PRO A 52 13.18 2.19 8.74
C PRO A 52 12.49 1.83 10.07
N PHE A 53 11.50 2.63 10.46
CA PHE A 53 10.71 2.34 11.65
C PHE A 53 9.88 1.06 11.45
N GLU A 54 9.97 0.16 12.43
CA GLU A 54 9.22 -1.10 12.46
C GLU A 54 8.21 -1.07 13.61
N VAL A 55 6.98 -1.47 13.30
CA VAL A 55 5.93 -1.65 14.30
C VAL A 55 6.38 -2.70 15.33
N ASP A 56 6.16 -2.39 16.60
CA ASP A 56 6.62 -3.21 17.72
C ASP A 56 6.08 -4.65 17.67
N GLU A 57 6.95 -5.63 17.95
CA GLU A 57 6.59 -7.05 17.92
C GLU A 57 5.47 -7.42 18.89
N SER A 58 5.31 -6.67 19.99
CA SER A 58 4.24 -6.91 20.96
C SER A 58 2.85 -6.74 20.34
N LEU A 59 2.66 -5.71 19.51
CA LEU A 59 1.42 -5.47 18.79
C LEU A 59 1.20 -6.58 17.75
N ILE A 60 2.24 -6.91 17.00
CA ILE A 60 2.21 -7.93 15.96
C ILE A 60 1.88 -9.34 16.49
N LYS A 61 2.44 -9.74 17.63
CA LYS A 61 2.14 -11.03 18.26
C LYS A 61 0.72 -11.08 18.81
N SER A 62 0.16 -9.92 19.19
CA SER A 62 -1.19 -9.85 19.76
C SER A 62 -2.31 -10.05 18.73
N ILE A 63 -2.01 -9.90 17.44
CA ILE A 63 -3.01 -9.89 16.35
C ILE A 63 -3.08 -11.18 15.51
N ASP A 64 -2.54 -12.30 16.01
CA ASP A 64 -2.47 -13.59 15.29
C ASP A 64 -1.89 -13.45 13.86
N TRP A 65 -0.77 -12.74 13.75
CA TRP A 65 -0.24 -12.37 12.45
C TRP A 65 0.25 -13.57 11.63
N LYS A 66 -0.29 -13.75 10.42
CA LYS A 66 0.01 -14.88 9.53
C LYS A 66 1.10 -14.62 8.51
N ASN A 67 2.00 -13.69 8.79
CA ASN A 67 3.07 -13.26 7.86
C ASN A 67 2.51 -12.76 6.50
N GLN A 68 1.44 -11.97 6.57
CA GLN A 68 0.75 -11.34 5.44
C GLN A 68 0.58 -9.85 5.72
N PRO A 69 0.35 -8.97 4.74
CA PRO A 69 -0.01 -7.59 5.06
C PRO A 69 -1.15 -7.52 6.07
N ALA A 70 -1.03 -6.65 7.06
CA ALA A 70 -2.00 -6.48 8.13
C ALA A 70 -2.71 -5.14 8.01
N LEU A 71 -4.03 -5.16 8.16
CA LEU A 71 -4.88 -3.98 8.14
C LEU A 71 -5.53 -3.82 9.51
N LEU A 72 -5.02 -2.86 10.28
CA LEU A 72 -5.49 -2.59 11.64
C LEU A 72 -6.47 -1.42 11.60
N THR A 73 -7.71 -1.65 12.04
CA THR A 73 -8.75 -0.61 12.04
C THR A 73 -9.32 -0.36 13.42
N PHE A 74 -9.31 0.90 13.86
CA PHE A 74 -9.80 1.32 15.16
C PHE A 74 -11.27 1.74 15.08
N ALA A 75 -12.11 1.04 15.83
CA ALA A 75 -13.54 1.35 16.03
C ALA A 75 -14.26 1.80 14.75
N PRO A 76 -14.29 0.95 13.70
CA PRO A 76 -14.97 1.31 12.46
C PRO A 76 -16.48 1.48 12.72
N SER A 77 -17.05 2.53 12.15
CA SER A 77 -18.49 2.72 12.08
C SER A 77 -19.15 1.74 11.11
N GLU A 78 -20.47 1.57 11.20
CA GLU A 78 -21.22 0.70 10.27
C GLU A 78 -21.00 1.08 8.80
N LYS A 79 -20.92 2.38 8.50
CA LYS A 79 -20.62 2.90 7.16
C LYS A 79 -19.22 2.50 6.69
N GLU A 80 -18.23 2.57 7.59
CA GLU A 80 -16.86 2.15 7.27
C GLU A 80 -16.78 0.64 7.04
N LEU A 81 -17.53 -0.15 7.82
CA LEU A 81 -17.65 -1.60 7.61
C LEU A 81 -18.34 -1.96 6.28
N GLU A 82 -19.29 -1.14 5.83
CA GLU A 82 -19.90 -1.30 4.51
C GLU A 82 -18.90 -1.01 3.40
N ASN A 83 -18.17 0.11 3.48
CA ASN A 83 -17.12 0.44 2.51
C ASN A 83 -16.01 -0.62 2.48
N PHE A 84 -15.69 -1.22 3.63
CA PHE A 84 -14.77 -2.35 3.73
C PHE A 84 -15.14 -3.54 2.87
N LYS A 85 -16.43 -3.78 2.63
CA LYS A 85 -16.87 -4.89 1.77
C LYS A 85 -16.34 -4.72 0.35
N HIS A 86 -16.17 -3.49 -0.13
CA HIS A 86 -15.59 -3.23 -1.45
C HIS A 86 -14.12 -3.65 -1.52
N VAL A 87 -13.37 -3.48 -0.43
CA VAL A 87 -11.98 -3.97 -0.36
C VAL A 87 -11.93 -5.47 -0.54
N TRP A 88 -12.80 -6.20 0.15
CA TRP A 88 -12.84 -7.68 0.11
C TRP A 88 -13.52 -8.26 -1.14
N GLN A 89 -14.10 -7.43 -2.01
CA GLN A 89 -14.55 -7.83 -3.33
C GLN A 89 -13.38 -7.91 -4.32
N GLU A 90 -12.38 -7.05 -4.15
CA GLU A 90 -11.21 -6.94 -5.03
C GLU A 90 -10.00 -7.72 -4.49
N ILE A 91 -9.92 -7.94 -3.17
CA ILE A 91 -8.80 -8.60 -2.48
C ILE A 91 -9.27 -9.87 -1.78
N LYS A 92 -8.51 -10.97 -1.90
CA LYS A 92 -8.80 -12.19 -1.15
C LYS A 92 -8.50 -11.97 0.33
N THR A 93 -9.50 -12.23 1.17
CA THR A 93 -9.37 -12.11 2.64
C THR A 93 -8.33 -13.06 3.24
N SER A 94 -7.93 -14.11 2.52
CA SER A 94 -6.87 -15.03 2.95
C SER A 94 -5.45 -14.50 2.73
N GLU A 95 -5.28 -13.40 2.00
CA GLU A 95 -3.99 -12.78 1.66
C GLU A 95 -3.67 -11.56 2.53
N VAL A 96 -4.62 -11.09 3.34
CA VAL A 96 -4.49 -9.92 4.21
C VAL A 96 -5.06 -10.22 5.60
N THR A 97 -4.30 -9.96 6.65
CA THR A 97 -4.77 -10.08 8.05
C THR A 97 -5.55 -8.82 8.42
N SER A 98 -6.87 -8.89 8.59
CA SER A 98 -7.67 -7.75 9.08
C SER A 98 -7.98 -7.86 10.57
N VAL A 99 -7.79 -6.76 11.29
CA VAL A 99 -7.93 -6.71 12.76
C VAL A 99 -8.70 -5.46 13.13
N TYR A 100 -9.76 -5.64 13.92
CA TYR A 100 -10.53 -4.53 14.47
C TYR A 100 -10.13 -4.30 15.92
N LEU A 101 -9.74 -3.07 16.23
CA LEU A 101 -9.25 -2.63 17.53
C LEU A 101 -10.27 -1.67 18.18
N ALA A 102 -10.32 -1.66 19.51
CA ALA A 102 -11.22 -0.80 20.27
C ALA A 102 -10.75 0.68 20.27
N ALA A 103 -11.70 1.60 20.43
CA ALA A 103 -11.43 3.06 20.35
C ALA A 103 -10.53 3.60 21.47
N ASP A 104 -10.55 2.93 22.63
CA ASP A 104 -9.80 3.26 23.83
C ASP A 104 -8.32 2.87 23.76
N SER A 105 -7.92 2.11 22.73
CA SER A 105 -6.54 1.72 22.46
C SER A 105 -5.70 2.86 21.84
N THR A 106 -5.82 4.06 22.41
CA THR A 106 -5.18 5.30 21.91
C THR A 106 -3.67 5.22 21.95
N GLN A 107 -3.09 4.53 22.95
CA GLN A 107 -1.65 4.29 23.03
C GLN A 107 -1.15 3.49 21.83
N TRP A 108 -1.90 2.48 21.37
CA TRP A 108 -1.51 1.70 20.19
C TRP A 108 -1.63 2.55 18.92
N ARG A 109 -2.72 3.31 18.81
CA ARG A 109 -2.98 4.19 17.67
C ARG A 109 -1.90 5.28 17.53
N ASP A 110 -1.68 6.06 18.58
CA ASP A 110 -0.90 7.30 18.53
C ASP A 110 0.61 7.03 18.68
N CYS A 111 0.99 5.98 19.43
CA CYS A 111 2.37 5.71 19.78
C CYS A 111 2.97 4.55 18.99
N LEU A 112 2.31 3.39 18.96
CA LEU A 112 2.88 2.21 18.28
C LEU A 112 2.67 2.27 16.76
N LEU A 113 1.55 2.84 16.32
CA LEU A 113 1.20 2.95 14.90
C LEU A 113 1.35 4.37 14.36
N LEU A 114 1.68 5.35 15.22
CA LEU A 114 1.92 6.76 14.85
C LEU A 114 0.78 7.41 14.04
N MET A 115 -0.42 6.85 14.18
CA MET A 115 -1.61 7.29 13.48
C MET A 115 -2.28 8.41 14.26
N ARG A 116 -2.69 9.47 13.56
CA ARG A 116 -3.44 10.60 14.13
C ARG A 116 -4.80 10.72 13.48
N ASP A 117 -5.73 11.41 14.14
CA ASP A 117 -6.99 11.76 13.52
C ASP A 117 -6.77 12.55 12.20
N PRO A 118 -7.60 12.33 11.16
CA PRO A 118 -8.84 11.55 11.15
C PRO A 118 -8.65 10.08 10.72
N TRP A 119 -7.41 9.56 10.70
CA TRP A 119 -7.12 8.22 10.21
C TRP A 119 -7.54 7.16 11.23
N LYS A 120 -8.23 6.12 10.75
CA LYS A 120 -8.69 5.00 11.60
C LYS A 120 -8.12 3.66 11.19
N THR A 121 -7.56 3.57 9.98
CA THR A 121 -7.02 2.33 9.43
C THR A 121 -5.56 2.52 9.09
N VAL A 122 -4.71 1.56 9.43
CA VAL A 122 -3.29 1.53 9.03
C VAL A 122 -2.97 0.22 8.33
N LEU A 123 -2.22 0.32 7.24
CA LEU A 123 -1.66 -0.82 6.52
C LEU A 123 -0.21 -1.04 6.96
N VAL A 124 0.09 -2.26 7.38
CA VAL A 124 1.42 -2.72 7.78
C VAL A 124 1.82 -3.88 6.85
N ASP A 125 3.01 -3.83 6.27
CA ASP A 125 3.52 -4.93 5.43
C ASP A 125 4.11 -6.09 6.26
N THR A 126 4.51 -7.17 5.58
CA THR A 126 5.13 -8.37 6.19
C THR A 126 6.44 -8.10 6.90
N ASP A 127 7.11 -6.99 6.60
CA ASP A 127 8.36 -6.57 7.25
C ASP A 127 8.09 -5.61 8.43
N ARG A 128 6.83 -5.48 8.85
CA ARG A 128 6.35 -4.60 9.94
C ARG A 128 6.48 -3.10 9.64
N HIS A 129 6.63 -2.72 8.39
CA HIS A 129 6.64 -1.32 8.01
C HIS A 129 5.23 -0.80 7.78
N ILE A 130 5.01 0.44 8.19
CA ILE A 130 3.77 1.16 7.87
C ILE A 130 3.83 1.57 6.40
N ARG A 131 2.81 1.19 5.63
CA ARG A 131 2.67 1.51 4.20
C ARG A 131 1.65 2.61 3.93
N GLY A 132 0.73 2.86 4.85
CA GLY A 132 -0.22 3.95 4.72
C GLY A 132 -1.25 4.04 5.83
N TYR A 133 -1.91 5.19 5.90
CA TYR A 133 -3.04 5.49 6.77
C TYR A 133 -4.26 5.82 5.93
N TYR A 134 -5.44 5.37 6.34
CA TYR A 134 -6.66 5.49 5.55
C TYR A 134 -7.85 5.86 6.41
N ASN A 135 -8.73 6.66 5.80
CA ASN A 135 -10.03 7.00 6.34
C ASN A 135 -11.11 6.36 5.45
N LEU A 136 -11.61 5.21 5.88
CA LEU A 136 -12.57 4.42 5.11
C LEU A 136 -13.99 4.98 5.14
N SER A 137 -14.19 6.16 5.74
CA SER A 137 -15.41 6.94 5.54
C SER A 137 -15.47 7.59 4.15
N SER A 138 -14.32 7.70 3.45
CA SER A 138 -14.20 8.22 2.08
C SER A 138 -14.01 7.09 1.07
N ARG A 139 -14.73 7.17 -0.06
CA ARG A 139 -14.56 6.26 -1.19
C ARG A 139 -13.17 6.39 -1.81
N GLU A 140 -12.65 7.61 -1.95
CA GLU A 140 -11.33 7.86 -2.53
C GLU A 140 -10.21 7.15 -1.77
N GLU A 141 -10.26 7.21 -0.43
CA GLU A 141 -9.29 6.53 0.44
C GLU A 141 -9.44 5.00 0.39
N THR A 142 -10.67 4.51 0.18
CA THR A 142 -10.94 3.09 0.02
C THR A 142 -10.39 2.58 -1.31
N ASP A 143 -10.62 3.30 -2.40
CA ASP A 143 -10.09 2.98 -3.73
C ASP A 143 -8.55 3.03 -3.71
N ARG A 144 -7.93 4.01 -3.03
CA ARG A 144 -6.47 4.06 -2.84
C ARG A 144 -5.96 2.84 -2.07
N LEU A 145 -6.61 2.47 -0.97
CA LEU A 145 -6.24 1.29 -0.18
C LEU A 145 -6.28 0.01 -1.03
N ILE A 146 -7.29 -0.17 -1.87
CA ILE A 146 -7.40 -1.34 -2.75
C ILE A 146 -6.20 -1.41 -3.70
N VAL A 147 -5.88 -0.30 -4.38
CA VAL A 147 -4.75 -0.24 -5.31
C VAL A 147 -3.42 -0.52 -4.60
N GLU A 148 -3.20 0.08 -3.43
CA GLU A 148 -1.97 -0.14 -2.65
C GLU A 148 -1.89 -1.58 -2.12
N LEU A 149 -2.99 -2.19 -1.67
CA LEU A 149 -2.99 -3.61 -1.32
C LEU A 149 -2.66 -4.50 -2.52
N GLN A 150 -3.23 -4.25 -3.70
CA GLN A 150 -2.93 -5.03 -4.91
C GLN A 150 -1.44 -4.94 -5.28
N ILE A 151 -0.87 -3.74 -5.24
CA ILE A 151 0.56 -3.54 -5.51
C ILE A 151 1.41 -4.29 -4.47
N LEU A 152 1.06 -4.20 -3.18
CA LEU A 152 1.80 -4.86 -2.12
C LEU A 152 1.75 -6.39 -2.25
N LEU A 153 0.59 -6.93 -2.60
CA LEU A 153 0.39 -8.36 -2.82
C LEU A 153 1.06 -8.89 -4.10
N GLU A 154 1.35 -8.03 -5.08
CA GLU A 154 2.20 -8.41 -6.22
C GLU A 154 3.70 -8.45 -5.88
N GLN A 155 4.13 -7.81 -4.78
CA GLN A 155 5.54 -7.79 -4.36
C GLN A 155 5.96 -9.07 -3.61
N TYR A 156 5.01 -9.86 -3.10
CA TYR A 156 5.24 -11.08 -2.30
C TYR A 156 4.69 -12.32 -2.99
#